data_AF-A0A9D6U1C0-F1
#
_entry.id   AF-A0A9D6U1C0-F1
#
_cell.length_a   1.000
_cell.length_b   1.000
_cell.length_c   1.000
_cell.angle_alpha   90.00
_cell.angle_beta   90.00
_cell.angle_gamma   90.00
#
_symmetry.space_group_name_H-M   'P 1'
#
loop_
_entity.id
_entity.type
_entity.pdbx_description
1 polymer ?
#
loop_
_entity_poly.entity_id
_entity_poly.type
_entity_poly.pdbx_seq_one_letter_code
_entity_poly.pdbx_strand_id
1 'polypeptide(L)' 'MHRQVGDLVIDDAGGARRGLLVRHLVLPDGLAATKEVMEFLAREISPDTYVNVMG' A
#
# COMPACT_ATOMS: atom_id res chain seq x y z
N MET A 1 10.25 -1.38 6.48
CA MET A 1 10.41 -0.12 5.72
C MET A 1 9.46 0.97 6.21
N HIS A 2 8.15 0.71 6.40
CA HIS A 2 7.21 1.72 6.93
C HIS A 2 7.73 2.45 8.19
N ARG A 3 8.22 1.72 9.21
CA ARG A 3 8.83 2.33 10.41
C ARG A 3 10.00 3.30 10.15
N GLN A 4 10.65 3.24 8.99
CA GLN A 4 11.75 4.14 8.61
C GLN A 4 11.23 5.38 7.85
N VAL A 5 10.24 5.21 6.97
CA VAL A 5 9.81 6.26 6.04
C VAL A 5 8.42 6.84 6.32
N GLY A 6 7.55 6.13 7.05
CA GLY A 6 6.17 6.49 7.33
C GLY A 6 5.22 6.24 6.15
N ASP A 7 4.01 6.79 6.26
CA ASP A 7 3.01 6.80 5.20
C ASP A 7 3.45 7.68 4.02
N LEU A 8 2.85 7.43 2.85
CA LEU A 8 3.17 8.16 1.62
C LEU A 8 2.73 9.62 1.72
N VAL A 9 3.67 10.53 1.56
CA VAL A 9 3.46 11.97 1.48
C VAL A 9 3.59 12.40 0.03
N ILE A 10 2.49 12.91 -0.51
CA ILE A 10 2.39 13.48 -1.85
C ILE A 10 2.36 15.00 -1.73
N ASP A 11 3.08 15.69 -2.61
CA ASP A 11 3.09 17.15 -2.67
C ASP A 11 1.98 17.74 -3.54
N ASP A 12 1.88 19.06 -3.54
CA ASP A 12 0.85 19.79 -4.28
C ASP A 12 0.96 19.62 -5.80
N ALA A 13 2.11 19.17 -6.31
CA ALA A 13 2.31 18.84 -7.73
C ALA A 13 2.01 17.36 -8.05
N GLY A 14 1.61 16.56 -7.06
CA GLY A 14 1.34 15.12 -7.20
C GLY A 14 2.59 14.24 -7.09
N GLY A 15 3.75 14.80 -6.73
CA GLY A 15 5.00 14.08 -6.55
C GLY A 15 5.10 13.38 -5.19
N ALA A 16 5.51 12.12 -5.18
CA ALA A 16 5.83 11.42 -3.93
C ALA A 16 7.15 11.94 -3.35
N ARG A 17 7.11 12.59 -2.17
CA ARG A 17 8.33 13.10 -1.51
C ARG A 17 8.96 12.11 -0.55
N ARG A 18 8.14 11.30 0.13
CA ARG A 18 8.58 10.35 1.16
C ARG A 18 7.48 9.34 1.44
N GLY A 19 7.85 8.16 1.92
CA GLY A 19 6.93 7.20 2.52
C GLY A 19 6.92 5.86 1.79
N LEU A 20 5.95 5.03 2.13
CA LEU A 20 5.79 3.69 1.57
C LEU A 20 4.58 3.63 0.63
N LEU A 21 4.80 3.17 -0.61
CA LEU A 21 3.76 2.78 -1.55
C LEU A 21 3.81 1.27 -1.74
N VAL A 22 2.72 0.57 -1.43
CA VAL A 22 2.60 -0.87 -1.68
C VAL A 22 1.94 -1.09 -3.04
N ARG A 23 2.48 -1.99 -3.86
CA ARG A 23 1.86 -2.38 -5.14
C ARG A 23 1.28 -3.79 -5.00
N HIS A 24 -0.03 -3.91 -5.15
CA HIS A 24 -0.75 -5.18 -5.03
C HIS A 24 -1.23 -5.64 -6.39
N LEU A 25 -0.70 -6.78 -6.86
CA LEU A 25 -1.16 -7.43 -8.07
C LEU A 25 -2.36 -8.31 -7.76
N VAL A 26 -3.50 -8.01 -8.37
CA VAL A 26 -4.69 -8.85 -8.34
C VAL A 26 -4.56 -9.91 -9.42
N LEU A 27 -4.83 -11.15 -9.04
CA LEU A 27 -4.81 -12.30 -9.93
C LEU A 27 -6.22 -12.88 -10.08
N PRO A 28 -6.53 -13.51 -11.24
CA PRO A 28 -7.77 -14.22 -11.44
C PRO A 28 -8.02 -15.29 -10.36
N ASP A 29 -9.28 -15.68 -10.22
CA ASP A 29 -9.71 -16.77 -9.34
C ASP A 29 -9.32 -16.60 -7.86
N GLY A 30 -9.07 -15.36 -7.42
CA GLY A 30 -8.76 -15.03 -6.03
C GLY A 30 -7.35 -15.38 -5.57
N LEU A 31 -6.43 -15.71 -6.49
CA LEU A 31 -5.09 -16.20 -6.17
C LEU A 31 -4.19 -15.16 -5.46
N ALA A 32 -4.56 -13.88 -5.49
CA ALA A 32 -3.77 -12.80 -4.88
C ALA A 32 -3.97 -12.64 -3.36
N ALA A 33 -4.87 -13.40 -2.72
CA ALA A 33 -5.20 -13.26 -1.29
C ALA A 33 -5.43 -11.80 -0.87
N THR A 34 -6.13 -11.04 -1.72
CA THR A 34 -6.25 -9.58 -1.59
C THR A 34 -6.83 -9.19 -0.23
N LYS A 35 -7.81 -9.95 0.27
CA LYS A 35 -8.45 -9.63 1.55
C LYS A 35 -7.44 -9.72 2.71
N GLU A 36 -6.72 -10.84 2.78
CA GLU A 36 -5.74 -11.12 3.83
C GLU A 36 -4.59 -10.11 3.80
N VAL A 37 -4.12 -9.75 2.59
CA VAL A 37 -3.08 -8.72 2.42
C VAL A 37 -3.56 -7.35 2.90
N MET A 38 -4.78 -6.93 2.54
CA MET A 38 -5.30 -5.63 2.97
C MET A 38 -5.54 -5.59 4.49
N GLU A 39 -6.03 -6.68 5.09
CA GLU A 39 -6.17 -6.80 6.55
C GLU A 39 -4.81 -6.70 7.26
N PHE A 40 -3.77 -7.35 6.72
CA PHE A 40 -2.42 -7.23 7.24
C PHE A 40 -1.90 -5.79 7.16
N LEU A 41 -2.03 -5.13 6.01
CA LEU A 41 -1.55 -3.76 5.82
C LEU A 41 -2.24 -2.80 6.81
N ALA A 42 -3.56 -2.90 6.97
CA ALA A 42 -4.32 -2.03 7.86
C ALA A 42 -3.98 -2.23 9.34
N ARG A 43 -3.70 -3.48 9.76
CA ARG A 43 -3.44 -3.82 11.17
C ARG A 43 -1.98 -3.67 11.58
N GLU A 44 -1.07 -4.12 10.72
CA GLU A 44 0.35 -4.28 11.07
C GLU A 44 1.23 -3.17 10.54
N ILE A 45 0.79 -2.44 9.50
CA ILE A 45 1.55 -1.37 8.87
C ILE A 45 0.94 -0.01 9.21
N SER A 46 -0.22 0.30 8.64
CA SER A 46 -0.97 1.54 8.87
C SER A 46 -2.29 1.46 8.12
N PRO A 47 -3.43 1.88 8.71
CA PRO A 47 -4.69 2.01 7.99
C PRO A 47 -4.62 3.07 6.86
N ASP A 48 -3.64 3.97 6.90
CA ASP A 48 -3.39 5.01 5.90
C ASP A 48 -2.36 4.56 4.83
N THR A 49 -2.01 3.28 4.79
CA THR A 49 -1.07 2.74 3.79
C THR A 49 -1.63 2.92 2.38
N TYR A 50 -0.89 3.63 1.53
CA TYR A 50 -1.23 3.74 0.12
C TYR A 50 -0.96 2.42 -0.61
N VAL A 51 -1.99 1.94 -1.32
CA VAL A 51 -1.90 0.74 -2.14
C VAL A 51 -2.26 1.05 -3.59
N ASN A 52 -1.32 0.80 -4.50
CA ASN A 52 -1.58 0.74 -5.92
C ASN A 52 -2.11 -0.66 -6.28
N VAL A 53 -3.33 -0.73 -6.79
CA VAL A 53 -3.93 -1.97 -7.28
C VAL A 53 -3.58 -2.14 -8.75
N MET A 54 -3.01 -3.29 -9.10
CA MET A 54 -2.67 -3.70 -10.46
C MET A 54 -3.48 -4.95 -10.82
N GLY A 55 -3.81 -5.13 -12.09
CA GLY A 55 -4.50 -6.31 -12.61
C GLY A 55 -4.07 -6.60 -14.04
#